data_AF-A0A3D0SMF5-F1
#
_entry.id   AF-A0A3D0SMF5-F1
#
_cell.length_a   1.000
_cell.length_b   1.000
_cell.length_c   1.000
_cell.angle_alpha   90.00
_cell.angle_beta   90.00
_cell.angle_gamma   90.00
#
_symmetry.space_group_name_H-M   'P 1'
#
loop_
_entity.id
_entity.type
_entity.pdbx_description
1 polymer ?
#
loop_
_entity_poly.entity_id
_entity_poly.type
_entity_poly.pdbx_seq_one_letter_code
_entity_poly.pdbx_strand_id
1 'polypeptide(L)'
;SAATLGEIRRIYSHRQSLAQCREWLNLNLPRIEQIEVGSNGEAASRVRDATDVAAIAGQCAADIYKLPTLVRNIEDEPNNTTRFLIIGNQPIAPSGDDKTALLVTSLNRPGALFKLLEPLARHNVSMNRIESRPSRRGMWDYVFFIDLDGHAQDSPVAGALAELRDQASLFRVLGSYPKGVL
;
A
#
# COMPACT_ATOMS: atom_id res chain seq x y z
N SER A 1 -17.24 6.72 -24.43
CA SER A 1 -17.91 5.95 -23.36
C SER A 1 -19.42 6.12 -23.43
N ALA A 2 -20.19 5.23 -22.80
CA ALA A 2 -21.63 5.40 -22.62
C ALA A 2 -21.97 6.70 -21.88
N ALA A 3 -23.07 7.36 -22.29
CA ALA A 3 -23.51 8.63 -21.71
C ALA A 3 -24.48 8.41 -20.53
N THR A 4 -25.17 7.26 -20.50
CA THR A 4 -26.08 6.88 -19.41
C THR A 4 -25.86 5.42 -19.00
N LEU A 5 -26.32 5.05 -17.79
CA LEU A 5 -26.23 3.67 -17.30
C LEU A 5 -26.97 2.67 -18.19
N GLY A 6 -28.08 3.07 -18.82
CA GLY A 6 -28.90 2.20 -19.67
C GLY A 6 -28.25 1.83 -21.01
N GLU A 7 -27.23 2.57 -21.44
CA GLU A 7 -26.50 2.33 -22.68
C GLU A 7 -25.34 1.35 -22.50
N ILE A 8 -24.94 1.07 -21.26
CA ILE A 8 -23.81 0.21 -20.95
C ILE A 8 -24.15 -1.23 -21.36
N ARG A 9 -23.24 -1.84 -22.12
CA ARG A 9 -23.27 -3.26 -22.51
C ARG A 9 -22.11 -4.03 -21.92
N ARG A 10 -20.97 -3.37 -21.74
CA ARG A 10 -19.73 -3.94 -21.20
C ARG A 10 -19.04 -2.98 -20.23
N ILE A 11 -18.45 -3.51 -19.16
CA ILE A 11 -17.64 -2.76 -18.19
C ILE A 11 -16.22 -3.29 -18.21
N TYR A 12 -15.25 -2.40 -18.39
CA TYR A 12 -13.83 -2.72 -18.30
C TYR A 12 -13.26 -2.28 -16.96
N SER A 13 -12.43 -3.12 -16.33
CA SER A 13 -11.73 -2.75 -15.09
C SER A 13 -10.63 -3.77 -14.76
N HIS A 14 -9.71 -3.41 -13.87
CA HIS A 14 -8.85 -4.41 -13.24
C HIS A 14 -9.68 -5.37 -12.38
N ARG A 15 -9.27 -6.65 -12.31
CA ARG A 15 -9.95 -7.71 -11.54
C ARG A 15 -10.24 -7.29 -10.09
N GLN A 16 -9.27 -6.65 -9.44
CA GLN A 16 -9.45 -6.20 -8.05
C GLN A 16 -10.56 -5.15 -7.92
N SER A 17 -10.65 -4.20 -8.85
CA SER A 17 -11.68 -3.16 -8.80
C SER A 17 -13.07 -3.70 -9.16
N LEU A 18 -13.18 -4.71 -10.03
CA LEU A 18 -14.46 -5.43 -10.23
C LEU A 18 -14.91 -6.13 -8.95
N ALA A 19 -13.98 -6.80 -8.26
CA ALA A 19 -14.28 -7.50 -7.01
C ALA A 19 -14.65 -6.53 -5.88
N GLN A 20 -14.10 -5.32 -5.88
CA GLN A 20 -14.35 -4.27 -4.88
C GLN A 20 -15.58 -3.41 -5.18
N CYS A 21 -16.27 -3.60 -6.31
CA CYS A 21 -17.51 -2.87 -6.65
C CYS A 21 -18.66 -3.86 -6.93
N ARG A 22 -18.55 -5.09 -6.43
CA ARG A 22 -19.38 -6.21 -6.86
C ARG A 22 -20.82 -6.02 -6.40
N GLU A 23 -21.04 -5.48 -5.21
CA GLU A 23 -22.38 -5.26 -4.67
C GLU A 23 -23.12 -4.23 -5.50
N TRP A 24 -22.46 -3.10 -5.78
CA TRP A 24 -23.02 -2.04 -6.61
C TRP A 24 -23.35 -2.54 -8.02
N LEU A 25 -22.43 -3.28 -8.65
CA LEU A 25 -22.62 -3.84 -9.99
C LEU A 25 -23.79 -4.83 -10.04
N ASN A 26 -23.95 -5.70 -9.03
CA ASN A 26 -25.05 -6.65 -9.00
C ASN A 26 -26.41 -5.97 -8.80
N LEU A 27 -26.47 -4.88 -8.04
CA LEU A 27 -27.71 -4.15 -7.79
C LEU A 27 -28.13 -3.29 -8.98
N ASN A 28 -27.18 -2.65 -9.65
CA ASN A 28 -27.46 -1.63 -10.67
C ASN A 28 -27.30 -2.15 -12.11
N LEU A 29 -26.39 -3.09 -12.35
CA LEU A 29 -26.00 -3.59 -13.68
C LEU A 29 -25.89 -5.13 -13.73
N PRO A 30 -26.89 -5.91 -13.24
CA PRO A 30 -26.78 -7.36 -13.01
C PRO A 30 -26.54 -8.22 -14.26
N ARG A 31 -26.75 -7.67 -15.46
CA ARG A 31 -26.65 -8.39 -16.74
C ARG A 31 -25.57 -7.86 -17.66
N ILE A 32 -24.77 -6.90 -17.18
CA ILE A 32 -23.72 -6.29 -17.96
C ILE A 32 -22.46 -7.15 -17.89
N GLU A 33 -21.88 -7.40 -19.07
CA GLU A 33 -20.64 -8.16 -19.17
C GLU A 33 -19.48 -7.39 -18.52
N GLN A 34 -18.71 -8.05 -17.66
CA GLN A 34 -17.54 -7.48 -16.99
C GLN A 34 -16.27 -8.06 -17.62
N ILE A 35 -15.42 -7.20 -18.16
CA ILE A 35 -14.20 -7.58 -18.89
C ILE A 35 -12.96 -7.13 -18.09
N GLU A 36 -12.20 -8.12 -17.64
CA GLU A 36 -10.93 -7.89 -16.93
C GLU A 36 -9.86 -7.35 -17.88
N VAL A 37 -9.15 -6.32 -17.42
CA VAL A 37 -7.98 -5.74 -18.12
C VAL A 37 -6.81 -5.54 -17.17
N GLY A 38 -5.63 -5.19 -17.71
CA GLY A 38 -4.38 -5.13 -16.95
C GLY A 38 -4.30 -3.97 -15.94
N SER A 39 -5.09 -2.91 -16.12
CA SER A 39 -5.19 -1.82 -15.14
C SER A 39 -6.47 -0.98 -15.31
N ASN A 40 -6.82 -0.21 -14.27
CA ASN A 40 -7.91 0.76 -14.37
C ASN A 40 -7.62 1.91 -15.34
N GLY A 41 -6.33 2.26 -15.54
CA GLY A 41 -5.93 3.23 -16.56
C GLY A 41 -6.13 2.69 -17.98
N GLU A 42 -5.84 1.40 -18.19
CA GLU A 42 -6.14 0.72 -19.45
C GLU A 42 -7.66 0.65 -19.70
N ALA A 43 -8.44 0.34 -18.67
CA ALA A 43 -9.90 0.33 -18.76
C ALA A 43 -10.45 1.69 -19.24
N ALA A 44 -10.00 2.79 -18.63
CA ALA A 44 -10.36 4.15 -19.04
C ALA A 44 -9.95 4.44 -20.50
N SER A 45 -8.73 4.08 -20.89
CA SER A 45 -8.26 4.26 -22.27
C SER A 45 -9.16 3.54 -23.30
N ARG A 46 -9.55 2.29 -23.02
CA ARG A 46 -10.36 1.45 -23.93
C ARG A 46 -11.76 1.99 -24.18
N VAL A 47 -12.36 2.68 -23.21
CA VAL A 47 -13.76 3.15 -23.33
C VAL A 47 -13.89 4.52 -23.98
N ARG A 48 -12.78 5.18 -24.31
CA ARG A 48 -12.77 6.52 -24.90
C ARG A 48 -13.58 6.57 -26.19
N ASP A 49 -13.32 5.63 -27.10
CA ASP A 49 -13.81 5.70 -28.48
C ASP A 49 -15.09 4.87 -28.73
N ALA A 50 -15.68 4.25 -27.69
CA ALA A 50 -16.88 3.42 -27.80
C ALA A 50 -18.06 3.99 -26.98
N THR A 51 -19.28 3.86 -27.49
CA THR A 51 -20.49 4.50 -26.93
C THR A 51 -21.36 3.59 -26.07
N ASP A 52 -21.08 2.29 -26.03
CA ASP A 52 -21.85 1.27 -25.31
C ASP A 52 -21.08 0.64 -24.15
N VAL A 53 -19.97 1.27 -23.74
CA VAL A 53 -19.04 0.72 -22.75
C VAL A 53 -18.74 1.71 -21.64
N ALA A 54 -18.46 1.18 -20.45
CA ALA A 54 -18.05 1.94 -19.28
C ALA A 54 -16.79 1.34 -18.65
N ALA A 55 -16.10 2.12 -17.82
CA ALA A 55 -14.92 1.67 -17.09
C ALA A 55 -15.07 1.99 -15.60
N ILE A 56 -14.55 1.11 -14.75
CA ILE A 56 -14.31 1.42 -13.33
C ILE A 56 -12.86 1.86 -13.21
N ALA A 57 -12.66 3.13 -12.87
CA ALA A 57 -11.34 3.71 -12.75
C ALA A 57 -11.32 4.88 -11.76
N GLY A 58 -10.12 5.22 -11.28
CA GLY A 58 -9.94 6.41 -10.44
C GLY A 58 -10.12 7.71 -11.23
N GLN A 59 -10.45 8.78 -10.51
CA GLN A 59 -10.73 10.11 -11.10
C GLN A 59 -9.59 10.60 -12.00
N CYS A 60 -8.33 10.40 -11.61
CA CYS A 60 -7.16 10.78 -12.41
C CYS A 60 -7.18 10.18 -13.83
N ALA A 61 -7.61 8.92 -13.99
CA ALA A 61 -7.72 8.31 -15.31
C ALA A 61 -8.87 8.93 -16.12
N ALA A 62 -10.01 9.23 -15.48
CA ALA A 62 -11.10 9.93 -16.14
C ALA A 62 -10.66 11.32 -16.63
N ASP A 63 -9.86 12.06 -15.85
CA ASP A 63 -9.35 13.38 -16.22
C ASP A 63 -8.37 13.31 -17.40
N ILE A 64 -7.42 12.36 -17.36
CA ILE A 64 -6.43 12.14 -18.45
C ILE A 64 -7.12 11.82 -19.77
N TYR A 65 -8.11 10.93 -19.74
CA TYR A 65 -8.82 10.47 -20.94
C TYR A 65 -10.08 11.29 -21.27
N LYS A 66 -10.36 12.35 -20.50
CA LYS A 66 -11.51 13.25 -20.64
C LYS A 66 -12.85 12.51 -20.69
N LEU A 67 -13.02 11.54 -19.79
CA LEU A 67 -14.21 10.71 -19.71
C LEU A 67 -15.21 11.30 -18.71
N PRO A 68 -16.51 11.32 -19.03
CA PRO A 68 -17.53 11.70 -18.06
C PRO A 68 -17.65 10.63 -16.96
N THR A 69 -17.83 11.08 -15.72
CA THR A 69 -18.15 10.19 -14.59
C THR A 69 -19.65 9.96 -14.53
N LEU A 70 -20.10 8.71 -14.68
CA LEU A 70 -21.52 8.35 -14.58
C LEU A 70 -21.98 8.22 -13.12
N VAL A 71 -21.16 7.56 -12.29
CA VAL A 71 -21.45 7.30 -10.86
C VAL A 71 -20.13 7.39 -10.10
N ARG A 72 -20.17 7.97 -8.89
CA ARG A 72 -19.03 8.07 -7.97
C ARG A 72 -19.22 7.10 -6.81
N ASN A 73 -18.11 6.71 -6.17
CA ASN A 73 -18.08 5.95 -4.92
C ASN A 73 -18.89 4.64 -5.00
N ILE A 74 -18.58 3.82 -6.00
CA ILE A 74 -19.27 2.54 -6.25
C ILE A 74 -18.56 1.35 -5.60
N GLU A 75 -17.48 1.60 -4.87
CA GLU A 75 -16.78 0.61 -4.07
C GLU A 75 -17.65 0.10 -2.92
N ASP A 76 -17.52 -1.19 -2.64
CA ASP A 76 -18.23 -1.89 -1.57
C ASP A 76 -17.70 -1.43 -0.19
N GLU A 77 -16.40 -1.10 -0.10
CA GLU A 77 -15.72 -0.68 1.14
C GLU A 77 -15.17 0.75 1.02
N PRO A 78 -15.86 1.78 1.58
CA PRO A 78 -15.47 3.18 1.41
C PRO A 78 -14.17 3.55 2.15
N ASN A 79 -13.74 2.72 3.11
CA ASN A 79 -12.53 2.94 3.90
C ASN A 79 -11.26 2.36 3.25
N ASN A 80 -11.35 1.89 2.00
CA ASN A 80 -10.20 1.34 1.28
C ASN A 80 -9.16 2.42 0.97
N THR A 81 -8.09 2.47 1.79
CA THR A 81 -7.00 3.43 1.67
C THR A 81 -5.72 2.77 1.15
N THR A 82 -5.03 3.42 0.21
CA THR A 82 -3.71 2.99 -0.25
C THR A 82 -2.63 3.89 0.34
N ARG A 83 -1.68 3.30 1.05
CA ARG A 83 -0.50 4.01 1.55
C ARG A 83 0.59 4.05 0.48
N PHE A 84 1.03 5.24 0.13
CA PHE A 84 2.18 5.48 -0.75
C PHE A 84 3.39 5.93 0.08
N LEU A 85 4.60 5.56 -0.37
CA LEU A 85 5.86 6.05 0.17
C LEU A 85 6.61 6.79 -0.93
N ILE A 86 7.10 8.00 -0.62
CA ILE A 86 7.98 8.76 -1.50
C ILE A 86 9.42 8.36 -1.16
N ILE A 87 10.15 7.87 -2.16
CA ILE A 87 11.53 7.39 -1.99
C ILE A 87 12.47 8.36 -2.69
N GLY A 88 13.52 8.79 -2.00
CA GLY A 88 14.56 9.65 -2.52
C GLY A 88 15.87 9.48 -1.75
N ASN A 89 16.91 10.17 -2.20
CA ASN A 89 18.24 10.10 -1.59
C ASN A 89 18.52 11.26 -0.61
N GLN A 90 17.55 12.15 -0.42
CA GLN A 90 17.73 13.33 0.43
C GLN A 90 17.50 12.94 1.90
N PRO A 91 18.39 13.35 2.82
CA PRO A 91 18.14 13.19 4.24
C PRO A 91 16.96 14.10 4.64
N ILE A 92 16.05 13.55 5.43
CA ILE A 92 14.92 14.29 6.01
C ILE A 92 15.28 14.58 7.46
N ALA A 93 15.08 15.83 7.90
CA ALA A 93 15.25 16.22 9.30
C ALA A 93 14.03 15.77 10.13
N PRO A 94 14.18 15.57 11.46
CA PRO A 94 13.04 15.26 12.32
C PRO A 94 11.93 16.30 12.18
N SER A 95 10.71 15.83 11.97
CA SER A 95 9.51 16.67 11.95
C SER A 95 8.82 16.77 13.31
N GLY A 96 9.16 15.88 14.23
CA GLY A 96 8.56 15.80 15.57
C GLY A 96 7.37 14.83 15.66
N ASP A 97 6.84 14.38 14.52
CA ASP A 97 5.89 13.27 14.45
C ASP A 97 6.23 12.37 13.26
N ASP A 98 7.29 11.57 13.45
CA ASP A 98 7.91 10.77 12.40
C ASP A 98 7.63 9.28 12.56
N LYS A 99 7.87 8.53 11.48
CA LYS A 99 8.05 7.09 11.48
C LYS A 99 9.42 6.74 10.96
N THR A 100 9.97 5.64 11.45
CA THR A 100 11.23 5.07 10.94
C THR A 100 10.99 3.69 10.37
N ALA A 101 11.29 3.50 9.09
CA ALA A 101 11.21 2.20 8.43
C ALA A 101 12.54 1.46 8.50
N LEU A 102 12.49 0.18 8.86
CA LEU A 102 13.64 -0.69 9.04
C LEU A 102 13.50 -1.96 8.20
N LEU A 103 14.66 -2.47 7.79
CA LEU A 103 14.84 -3.80 7.25
C LEU A 103 15.80 -4.56 8.15
N VAL A 104 15.33 -5.64 8.76
CA VAL A 104 16.16 -6.45 9.67
C VAL A 104 16.06 -7.94 9.37
N THR A 105 17.14 -8.67 9.63
CA THR A 105 17.17 -10.14 9.60
C THR A 105 17.77 -10.64 10.90
N SER A 106 17.26 -11.77 11.36
CA SER A 106 17.84 -12.52 12.46
C SER A 106 18.21 -13.92 12.01
N LEU A 107 19.20 -14.52 12.67
CA LEU A 107 19.47 -15.95 12.56
C LEU A 107 18.22 -16.75 12.94
N ASN A 108 17.86 -17.74 12.12
CA ASN A 108 16.68 -18.56 12.34
C ASN A 108 16.89 -19.55 13.50
N ARG A 109 16.54 -19.12 14.72
CA ARG A 109 16.54 -19.93 15.94
C ARG A 109 15.35 -19.57 16.83
N PRO A 110 14.92 -20.47 17.73
CA PRO A 110 13.83 -20.17 18.67
C PRO A 110 14.09 -18.88 19.46
N GLY A 111 13.07 -18.02 19.54
CA GLY A 111 13.12 -16.75 20.27
C GLY A 111 13.94 -15.63 19.60
N ALA A 112 14.45 -15.84 18.38
CA ALA A 112 15.34 -14.86 17.76
C ALA A 112 14.65 -13.53 17.43
N LEU A 113 13.40 -13.58 16.93
CA LEU A 113 12.61 -12.36 16.69
C LEU A 113 12.29 -11.62 18.00
N PHE A 114 11.94 -12.36 19.07
CA PHE A 114 11.69 -11.74 20.38
C PHE A 114 12.91 -10.97 20.88
N LYS A 115 14.09 -11.60 20.88
CA LYS A 115 15.34 -10.95 21.30
C LYS A 115 15.66 -9.75 20.43
N LEU A 116 15.49 -9.88 19.11
CA LEU A 116 15.71 -8.79 18.16
C LEU A 116 14.83 -7.57 18.45
N LEU A 117 13.57 -7.78 18.84
CA LEU A 117 12.61 -6.69 19.09
C LEU A 117 12.62 -6.18 20.54
N GLU A 118 13.19 -6.93 21.47
CA GLU A 118 13.28 -6.56 22.90
C GLU A 118 13.81 -5.15 23.15
N PRO A 119 14.84 -4.63 22.44
CA PRO A 119 15.33 -3.29 22.69
C PRO A 119 14.28 -2.20 22.38
N LEU A 120 13.36 -2.42 21.42
CA LEU A 120 12.29 -1.47 21.15
C LEU A 120 11.42 -1.25 22.39
N ALA A 121 11.06 -2.34 23.09
CA ALA A 121 10.28 -2.26 24.32
C ALA A 121 11.06 -1.59 25.46
N ARG A 122 12.36 -1.91 25.63
CA ARG A 122 13.21 -1.30 26.67
C ARG A 122 13.39 0.21 26.50
N HIS A 123 13.46 0.68 25.26
CA HIS A 123 13.54 2.11 24.92
C HIS A 123 12.18 2.79 24.76
N ASN A 124 11.08 2.09 25.05
CA ASN A 124 9.71 2.60 24.92
C ASN A 124 9.38 3.11 23.50
N VAL A 125 9.81 2.37 22.48
CA VAL A 125 9.56 2.66 21.06
C VAL A 125 8.44 1.78 20.53
N SER A 126 7.36 2.40 20.06
CA SER A 126 6.22 1.71 19.47
C SER A 126 6.51 1.20 18.06
N MET A 127 5.89 0.07 17.71
CA MET A 127 5.96 -0.53 16.39
C MET A 127 4.56 -0.57 15.78
N ASN A 128 4.41 0.04 14.60
CA ASN A 128 3.12 0.13 13.90
C ASN A 128 2.90 -0.99 12.89
N ARG A 129 3.99 -1.61 12.42
CA ARG A 129 3.93 -2.63 11.39
C ARG A 129 5.13 -3.56 11.51
N ILE A 130 4.87 -4.84 11.34
CA ILE A 130 5.88 -5.86 11.11
C ILE A 130 5.40 -6.79 10.01
N GLU A 131 6.21 -6.95 8.97
CA GLU A 131 5.96 -7.88 7.88
C GLU A 131 7.18 -8.77 7.66
N SER A 132 6.99 -10.09 7.67
CA SER A 132 8.04 -11.05 7.34
C SER A 132 7.96 -11.45 5.86
N ARG A 133 9.12 -11.61 5.23
CA ARG A 133 9.27 -12.15 3.88
C ARG A 133 10.40 -13.17 3.86
N PRO A 134 10.26 -14.28 3.12
CA PRO A 134 11.36 -15.24 2.96
C PRO A 134 12.54 -14.57 2.23
N SER A 135 13.74 -14.76 2.75
CA SER A 135 14.99 -14.29 2.14
C SER A 135 15.32 -15.12 0.90
N ARG A 136 15.86 -14.45 -0.13
CA ARG A 136 16.38 -15.11 -1.34
C ARG A 136 17.83 -15.61 -1.20
N ARG A 137 18.52 -15.28 -0.10
CA ARG A 137 19.97 -15.52 0.08
C ARG A 137 20.31 -16.81 0.83
N GLY A 138 19.38 -17.35 1.62
CA GLY A 138 19.61 -18.54 2.45
C GLY A 138 18.32 -19.30 2.69
N MET A 139 18.41 -20.63 2.75
CA MET A 139 17.29 -21.49 3.12
C MET A 139 16.92 -21.15 4.57
N TRP A 140 15.67 -20.73 4.81
CA TRP A 140 15.10 -20.40 6.13
C TRP A 140 15.44 -19.05 6.76
N ASP A 141 16.08 -18.13 6.05
CA ASP A 141 16.25 -16.76 6.54
C ASP A 141 15.01 -15.91 6.26
N TYR A 142 14.60 -15.09 7.22
CA TYR A 142 13.49 -14.14 7.08
C TYR A 142 13.99 -12.71 7.13
N VAL A 143 13.45 -11.87 6.25
CA VAL A 143 13.62 -10.44 6.31
C VAL A 143 12.35 -9.82 6.88
N PHE A 144 12.51 -8.96 7.88
CA PHE A 144 11.43 -8.25 8.52
C PHE A 144 11.47 -6.78 8.11
N PHE A 145 10.34 -6.30 7.59
CA PHE A 145 10.09 -4.87 7.39
C PHE A 145 9.33 -4.35 8.60
N ILE A 146 9.88 -3.34 9.26
CA ILE A 146 9.33 -2.80 10.51
C ILE A 146 9.14 -1.30 10.36
N ASP A 147 7.97 -0.80 10.76
CA ASP A 147 7.74 0.64 10.92
C ASP A 147 7.66 0.97 12.41
N LEU A 148 8.55 1.85 12.87
CA LEU A 148 8.59 2.37 14.25
C LEU A 148 7.96 3.76 14.32
N ASP A 149 7.42 4.12 15.49
CA ASP A 149 7.14 5.52 15.81
C ASP A 149 8.42 6.24 16.24
N GLY A 150 8.56 7.49 15.77
CA GLY A 150 9.69 8.34 16.04
C GLY A 150 10.73 8.37 14.92
N HIS A 151 11.57 9.39 14.95
CA HIS A 151 12.67 9.62 14.02
C HIS A 151 13.92 8.85 14.47
N ALA A 152 14.78 8.41 13.56
CA ALA A 152 16.01 7.69 13.89
C ALA A 152 17.03 8.53 14.69
N GLN A 153 16.80 9.84 14.80
CA GLN A 153 17.61 10.77 15.59
C GLN A 153 17.03 11.02 16.99
N ASP A 154 15.80 10.58 17.26
CA ASP A 154 15.20 10.70 18.59
C ASP A 154 15.94 9.77 19.55
N SER A 155 16.30 10.27 20.73
CA SER A 155 17.09 9.52 21.71
C SER A 155 16.58 8.08 21.99
N PRO A 156 15.28 7.83 22.24
CA PRO A 156 14.79 6.46 22.47
C PRO A 156 14.92 5.58 21.22
N VAL A 157 14.63 6.13 20.04
CA VAL A 157 14.74 5.39 18.77
C VAL A 157 16.21 5.09 18.48
N ALA A 158 17.09 6.07 18.55
CA ALA A 158 18.52 5.91 18.31
C ALA A 158 19.15 4.85 19.24
N GLY A 159 18.77 4.85 20.52
CA GLY A 159 19.19 3.83 21.49
C GLY A 159 18.72 2.44 21.10
N ALA A 160 17.44 2.29 20.75
CA ALA A 160 16.90 1.00 20.30
C ALA A 160 17.58 0.51 19.00
N LEU A 161 17.78 1.40 18.02
CA LEU A 161 18.41 1.08 16.74
C LEU A 161 19.85 0.59 16.92
N ALA A 162 20.62 1.18 17.84
CA ALA A 162 21.97 0.75 18.15
C ALA A 162 21.98 -0.70 18.66
N GLU A 163 21.11 -1.02 19.61
CA GLU A 163 21.02 -2.38 20.17
C GLU A 163 20.45 -3.40 19.17
N LEU A 164 19.49 -3.02 18.33
CA LEU A 164 18.98 -3.88 17.25
C LEU A 164 20.09 -4.22 16.25
N ARG A 165 20.93 -3.25 15.91
CA ARG A 165 22.02 -3.41 14.95
C ARG A 165 23.03 -4.46 15.40
N ASP A 166 23.34 -4.51 16.69
CA ASP A 166 24.29 -5.47 17.24
C ASP A 166 23.77 -6.91 17.25
N GLN A 167 22.45 -7.09 17.28
CA GLN A 167 21.82 -8.41 17.33
C GLN A 167 21.42 -8.95 15.95
N ALA A 168 21.20 -8.07 14.98
CA ALA A 168 20.71 -8.44 13.66
C ALA A 168 21.83 -8.96 12.76
N SER A 169 21.55 -9.98 11.95
CA SER A 169 22.48 -10.42 10.89
C SER A 169 22.45 -9.51 9.67
N LEU A 170 21.34 -8.78 9.48
CA LEU A 170 21.21 -7.66 8.55
C LEU A 170 20.43 -6.56 9.26
N PHE A 171 20.92 -5.33 9.18
CA PHE A 171 20.25 -4.17 9.72
C PHE A 171 20.36 -3.00 8.75
N ARG A 172 19.22 -2.42 8.38
CA ARG A 172 19.18 -1.21 7.56
C ARG A 172 18.03 -0.31 7.97
N VAL A 173 18.35 0.94 8.27
CA VAL A 173 17.37 2.02 8.29
C VAL A 173 17.05 2.38 6.84
N LEU A 174 15.79 2.22 6.44
CA LEU A 174 15.31 2.56 5.10
C LEU A 174 15.01 4.06 4.98
N GLY A 175 14.67 4.70 6.10
CA GLY A 175 14.48 6.13 6.21
C GLY A 175 13.60 6.48 7.41
N SER A 176 13.71 7.72 7.86
CA SER A 176 12.74 8.35 8.76
C SER A 176 11.99 9.42 7.99
N TYR A 177 10.68 9.50 8.20
CA TYR A 177 9.80 10.37 7.43
C TYR A 177 8.60 10.80 8.29
N PRO A 178 8.02 12.00 8.03
CA PRO A 178 6.84 12.46 8.73
C PRO A 178 5.67 11.49 8.59
N LYS A 179 4.86 11.37 9.63
CA LYS A 179 3.60 10.62 9.54
C LYS A 179 2.69 11.30 8.52
N GLY A 180 2.18 10.50 7.59
CA GLY A 180 1.10 10.95 6.72
C GLY A 180 -0.17 11.17 7.54
N VAL A 181 -0.90 12.25 7.25
CA VAL A 181 -2.26 12.44 7.73
C VAL A 181 -3.14 11.42 6.99
N LEU A 182 -3.87 10.60 7.73
CA LEU A 182 -4.93 9.75 7.18
C LEU A 182 -6.20 10.58 6.97
#